data_AF-A0A950D4H2-F1
#
_entry.id   AF-A0A950D4H2-F1
#
_cell.length_a   1.000
_cell.length_b   1.000
_cell.length_c   1.000
_cell.angle_alpha   90.00
_cell.angle_beta   90.00
_cell.angle_gamma   90.00
#
_symmetry.space_group_name_H-M   'P 1'
#
loop_
_entity.id
_entity.type
_entity.pdbx_description
1 polymer ?
#
loop_
_entity_poly.entity_id
_entity_poly.type
_entity_poly.pdbx_seq_one_letter_code
_entity_poly.pdbx_strand_id
1 'polypeptide(L)'
;MVCPNCRAELSASDTYCAKCGTMQQTVAAQAPQTGSTHQLIPYKNPMALTSYYLGVFSVLPMVGILLGAIAVALGVMGLRFWRANPQAGGQIHSWIGILAGGFFGALWLTLLVLLLIAIFSQVPRA
;
A
#
# COMPACT_ATOMS: atom_id res chain seq x y z
N MET A 1 4.99 39.01 6.82
CA MET A 1 5.79 38.34 5.75
C MET A 1 5.86 39.26 4.54
N VAL A 2 6.81 39.09 3.61
CA VAL A 2 6.93 39.96 2.42
C VAL A 2 6.57 39.24 1.13
N CYS A 3 5.95 39.96 0.18
CA CYS A 3 5.51 39.37 -1.08
C CYS A 3 6.73 39.01 -1.94
N PRO A 4 6.84 37.78 -2.49
CA PRO A 4 7.99 37.39 -3.31
C PRO A 4 8.06 38.16 -4.64
N ASN A 5 6.92 38.66 -5.13
CA ASN A 5 6.84 39.39 -6.39
C ASN A 5 7.13 40.89 -6.23
N CYS A 6 6.43 41.57 -5.32
CA CYS A 6 6.49 43.03 -5.20
C CYS A 6 7.06 43.55 -3.87
N ARG A 7 7.45 42.65 -2.95
CA ARG A 7 8.03 42.94 -1.63
C ARG A 7 7.17 43.79 -0.68
N ALA A 8 5.88 43.94 -0.95
CA ALA A 8 4.95 44.56 0.00
C ALA A 8 4.82 43.71 1.28
N GLU A 9 4.59 44.37 2.42
CA GLU A 9 4.27 43.71 3.69
C GLU A 9 2.89 43.05 3.64
N LEU A 10 2.79 41.85 4.20
CA LEU A 10 1.57 41.03 4.22
C LEU A 10 1.29 40.48 5.62
N SER A 11 0.00 40.37 5.92
CA SER A 11 -0.55 39.70 7.09
C SER A 11 -0.57 38.19 6.90
N ALA A 12 -0.43 37.45 8.00
CA ALA A 12 -0.42 35.98 8.04
C ALA A 12 -1.68 35.32 7.42
N SER A 13 -2.79 36.05 7.30
CA SER A 13 -4.07 35.60 6.76
C SER A 13 -4.32 35.96 5.29
N ASP A 14 -3.41 36.70 4.64
CA ASP A 14 -3.65 37.21 3.30
C ASP A 14 -3.47 36.11 2.25
N THR A 15 -4.59 35.66 1.64
CA THR A 15 -4.59 34.68 0.54
C THR A 15 -4.00 35.25 -0.76
N TYR A 16 -4.03 36.57 -0.92
CA TYR A 16 -3.47 37.27 -2.07
C TYR A 16 -2.84 38.60 -1.66
N CYS A 17 -1.83 39.03 -2.40
CA CYS A 17 -1.23 40.34 -2.19
C CYS A 17 -2.14 41.43 -2.74
N ALA A 18 -2.68 42.30 -1.88
CA ALA A 18 -3.53 43.43 -2.28
C ALA A 18 -2.87 44.43 -3.24
N LYS A 19 -1.52 44.44 -3.33
CA LYS A 19 -0.77 45.40 -4.16
C LYS A 19 -0.49 44.91 -5.59
N CYS A 20 -0.23 43.61 -5.77
CA CYS A 20 0.17 43.06 -7.08
C CYS A 20 -0.67 41.86 -7.54
N GLY A 21 -1.63 41.40 -6.74
CA GLY A 21 -2.52 40.30 -7.09
C GLY A 21 -1.88 38.91 -7.02
N THR A 22 -0.60 38.78 -6.66
CA THR A 22 0.05 37.45 -6.52
C THR A 22 -0.63 36.65 -5.42
N MET A 23 -1.12 35.46 -5.78
CA MET A 23 -1.68 34.51 -4.82
C MET A 23 -0.57 34.00 -3.90
N GLN A 24 -0.78 34.15 -2.61
CA GLN A 24 0.12 33.59 -1.62
C GLN A 24 -0.34 32.17 -1.36
N GLN A 25 0.55 31.19 -1.53
CA GLN A 25 0.33 29.89 -0.94
C GLN A 25 0.36 30.11 0.57
N THR A 26 -0.83 30.32 1.15
CA THR A 26 -0.99 30.17 2.59
C THR A 26 -0.43 28.80 2.89
N VAL A 27 0.61 28.76 3.71
CA VAL A 27 1.18 27.51 4.22
C VAL A 27 0.16 27.00 5.24
N ALA A 28 -1.04 26.65 4.76
CA ALA A 28 -1.97 25.80 5.45
C ALA A 28 -1.13 24.58 5.82
N ALA A 29 -0.93 24.42 7.13
CA ALA A 29 -0.03 23.46 7.75
C ALA A 29 0.17 22.27 6.82
N GLN A 30 1.34 22.20 6.19
CA GLN A 30 1.72 21.01 5.45
C GLN A 30 1.67 19.89 6.47
N ALA A 31 0.57 19.13 6.47
CA ALA A 31 0.50 17.85 7.17
C ALA A 31 1.78 17.12 6.78
N PRO A 32 2.54 16.59 7.75
CA PRO A 32 3.90 16.12 7.52
C PRO A 32 3.91 15.20 6.29
N GLN A 33 4.45 15.72 5.19
CA GLN A 33 4.60 14.99 3.93
C GLN A 33 5.75 14.01 4.14
N THR A 34 5.51 12.96 4.93
CA THR A 34 6.41 11.80 5.12
C THR A 34 6.40 10.89 3.88
N GLY A 35 6.19 11.46 2.71
CA GLY A 35 6.01 10.76 1.45
C GLY A 35 7.08 11.19 0.47
N SER A 36 8.35 10.88 0.76
CA SER A 36 9.32 10.81 -0.34
C SER A 36 8.75 9.85 -1.38
N THR A 37 8.73 10.23 -2.64
CA THR A 37 8.19 9.42 -3.74
C THR A 37 8.85 8.02 -3.80
N HIS A 38 10.06 7.89 -3.25
CA HIS A 38 10.75 6.62 -3.01
C HIS A 38 10.06 5.68 -2.00
N GLN A 39 9.27 6.21 -1.07
CA GLN A 39 8.45 5.43 -0.13
C GLN A 39 7.21 4.85 -0.81
N LEU A 40 6.64 5.60 -1.78
CA LEU A 40 5.39 5.23 -2.45
C LEU A 40 5.63 4.18 -3.54
N ILE A 41 6.78 4.20 -4.23
CA ILE A 41 7.13 3.17 -5.23
C ILE A 41 8.53 2.62 -4.93
N PRO A 42 8.63 1.52 -4.16
CA PRO A 42 9.91 0.93 -3.74
C PRO A 42 10.55 0.12 -4.87
N TYR A 43 11.09 0.77 -5.91
CA TYR A 43 11.77 0.09 -7.04
C TYR A 43 13.00 -0.70 -6.62
N LYS A 44 13.62 -0.35 -5.49
CA LYS A 44 14.83 -1.02 -4.96
C LYS A 44 14.50 -2.34 -4.25
N ASN A 45 13.22 -2.64 -4.00
CA ASN A 45 12.77 -3.87 -3.36
C ASN A 45 11.65 -4.52 -4.21
N PRO A 46 11.99 -5.16 -5.34
CA PRO A 46 11.00 -5.74 -6.25
C PRO A 46 10.14 -6.82 -5.58
N MET A 47 10.70 -7.56 -4.60
CA MET A 47 9.96 -8.58 -3.86
C MET A 47 8.80 -8.00 -3.05
N ALA A 48 9.00 -6.85 -2.41
CA ALA A 48 7.93 -6.16 -1.68
C ALA A 48 6.81 -5.70 -2.63
N LEU A 49 7.19 -5.21 -3.82
CA LEU A 49 6.23 -4.77 -4.83
C LEU A 49 5.45 -5.95 -5.43
N THR A 50 6.12 -7.05 -5.77
CA THR A 50 5.46 -8.26 -6.24
C THR A 50 4.54 -8.85 -5.17
N SER A 51 4.97 -8.88 -3.91
CA SER A 51 4.14 -9.31 -2.79
C SER A 51 2.85 -8.49 -2.67
N TYR A 52 2.94 -7.17 -2.80
CA TYR A 52 1.78 -6.28 -2.79
C TYR A 52 0.80 -6.61 -3.92
N TYR A 53 1.27 -6.69 -5.18
CA TYR A 53 0.40 -6.98 -6.31
C TYR A 53 -0.26 -8.36 -6.18
N LEU A 54 0.52 -9.39 -5.85
CA LEU A 54 -0.03 -10.74 -5.66
C LEU A 54 -1.01 -10.80 -4.48
N GLY A 55 -0.76 -10.07 -3.41
CA GLY A 55 -1.67 -9.96 -2.27
C GLY A 55 -3.00 -9.31 -2.65
N VAL A 56 -2.99 -8.21 -3.42
CA VAL A 56 -4.21 -7.57 -3.92
C VAL A 56 -4.95 -8.47 -4.90
N PHE A 57 -4.25 -9.09 -5.86
CA PHE A 57 -4.88 -9.99 -6.83
C PHE A 57 -5.34 -11.33 -6.22
N SER A 58 -4.91 -11.68 -5.01
CA SER A 58 -5.38 -12.88 -4.30
C SER A 58 -6.87 -12.85 -3.92
N VAL A 59 -7.53 -11.69 -4.07
CA VAL A 59 -8.99 -11.57 -3.94
C VAL A 59 -9.71 -12.42 -4.99
N LEU A 60 -9.09 -12.69 -6.15
CA LEU A 60 -9.71 -13.50 -7.20
C LEU A 60 -9.95 -14.95 -6.73
N PRO A 61 -11.19 -15.47 -6.85
CA PRO A 61 -11.51 -16.85 -6.47
C PRO A 61 -10.66 -17.89 -7.22
N MET A 62 -10.39 -19.01 -6.56
CA MET A 62 -9.54 -20.13 -7.02
C MET A 62 -8.05 -19.82 -7.16
N VAL A 63 -7.68 -18.74 -7.86
CA VAL A 63 -6.27 -18.36 -8.04
C VAL A 63 -5.71 -17.77 -6.74
N GLY A 64 -6.57 -17.22 -5.88
CA GLY A 64 -6.22 -16.58 -4.62
C GLY A 64 -5.47 -17.45 -3.61
N ILE A 65 -5.64 -18.77 -3.63
CA ILE A 65 -4.90 -19.67 -2.72
C ILE A 65 -3.42 -19.69 -3.11
N LEU A 66 -3.13 -19.92 -4.39
CA LEU A 66 -1.75 -19.95 -4.91
C LEU A 66 -1.12 -18.55 -4.85
N LEU A 67 -1.82 -17.52 -5.31
CA LEU A 67 -1.33 -16.15 -5.28
C LEU A 67 -1.10 -15.66 -3.85
N GLY A 68 -2.01 -15.98 -2.93
CA GLY A 68 -1.91 -15.62 -1.52
C GLY A 68 -0.68 -16.25 -0.86
N ALA A 69 -0.45 -17.54 -1.07
CA ALA A 69 0.73 -18.24 -0.55
C ALA A 69 2.05 -17.63 -1.07
N ILE A 70 2.12 -17.37 -2.39
CA ILE A 70 3.30 -16.75 -3.01
C ILE A 70 3.49 -15.30 -2.52
N ALA A 71 2.39 -14.54 -2.36
CA ALA A 71 2.42 -13.17 -1.85
C ALA A 71 2.99 -13.10 -0.43
N VAL A 72 2.59 -14.04 0.45
CA VAL A 72 3.12 -14.13 1.82
C VAL A 72 4.62 -14.45 1.81
N ALA A 73 5.05 -15.43 1.01
CA ALA A 73 6.46 -15.81 0.93
C ALA A 73 7.35 -14.65 0.44
N LEU A 74 6.96 -13.99 -0.65
CA LEU A 74 7.65 -12.81 -1.18
C LEU A 74 7.60 -11.63 -0.22
N GLY A 75 6.50 -11.48 0.52
CA GLY A 75 6.35 -10.41 1.51
C GLY A 75 7.33 -10.55 2.66
N VAL A 76 7.47 -11.77 3.20
CA VAL A 76 8.47 -12.07 4.24
C VAL A 76 9.89 -11.85 3.72
N MET A 77 10.18 -12.27 2.48
CA MET A 77 11.49 -12.05 1.87
C MET A 77 11.78 -10.57 1.62
N GLY A 78 10.80 -9.80 1.15
CA GLY A 78 10.87 -8.36 0.96
C GLY A 78 11.11 -7.61 2.27
N LEU A 79 10.49 -8.06 3.37
CA LEU A 79 10.72 -7.48 4.69
C LEU A 79 12.11 -7.82 5.24
N ARG A 80 12.62 -9.04 5.00
CA ARG A 80 14.00 -9.40 5.32
C ARG A 80 15.01 -8.54 4.54
N PHE A 81 14.75 -8.30 3.26
CA PHE A 81 15.58 -7.44 2.43
C PHE A 81 15.56 -5.98 2.91
N TRP A 82 14.39 -5.46 3.30
CA TRP A 82 14.28 -4.12 3.90
C TRP A 82 15.05 -4.01 5.22
N ARG A 83 15.02 -5.02 6.08
CA ARG A 83 15.81 -5.01 7.32
C ARG A 83 17.32 -4.96 7.07
N ALA A 84 17.79 -5.64 6.02
CA ALA A 84 19.19 -5.60 5.61
C ALA A 84 19.56 -4.29 4.90
N ASN A 85 18.62 -3.69 4.17
CA ASN A 85 18.82 -2.47 3.39
C ASN A 85 17.64 -1.48 3.62
N PRO A 86 17.62 -0.72 4.73
CA PRO A 86 16.50 0.17 5.06
C PRO A 86 16.21 1.22 3.97
N GLN A 87 17.27 1.65 3.28
CA GLN A 87 17.27 2.55 2.12
C GLN A 87 16.50 2.05 0.89
N ALA A 88 16.16 0.76 0.83
CA ALA A 88 15.38 0.18 -0.27
C ALA A 88 13.86 0.39 -0.11
N GLY A 89 13.39 0.69 1.10
CA GLY A 89 11.96 0.88 1.39
C GLY A 89 11.13 -0.40 1.21
N GLY A 90 9.82 -0.24 1.01
CA GLY A 90 8.90 -1.33 0.70
C GLY A 90 8.27 -2.06 1.89
N GLN A 91 8.53 -1.65 3.13
CA GLN A 91 7.95 -2.26 4.33
C GLN A 91 6.41 -2.33 4.30
N ILE A 92 5.76 -1.24 3.86
CA ILE A 92 4.30 -1.13 3.81
C ILE A 92 3.76 -2.11 2.76
N HIS A 93 4.41 -2.18 1.59
CA HIS A 93 4.03 -3.08 0.50
C HIS A 93 4.16 -4.55 0.89
N SER A 94 5.25 -4.92 1.57
CA SER A 94 5.41 -6.26 2.14
C SER A 94 4.32 -6.61 3.15
N TRP A 95 3.98 -5.69 4.06
CA TRP A 95 2.92 -5.94 5.04
C TRP A 95 1.54 -6.08 4.40
N ILE A 96 1.19 -5.22 3.44
CA ILE A 96 -0.08 -5.33 2.71
C ILE A 96 -0.14 -6.67 1.98
N GLY A 97 0.94 -7.07 1.29
CA GLY A 97 1.01 -8.35 0.59
C GLY A 97 0.83 -9.56 1.52
N ILE A 98 1.46 -9.55 2.70
CA ILE A 98 1.32 -10.62 3.70
C ILE A 98 -0.10 -10.67 4.26
N LEU A 99 -0.66 -9.52 4.68
CA LEU A 99 -1.98 -9.48 5.32
C LEU A 99 -3.09 -9.82 4.33
N ALA A 100 -3.09 -9.18 3.16
CA ALA A 100 -4.09 -9.44 2.12
C ALA A 100 -3.94 -10.87 1.57
N GLY A 101 -2.73 -11.28 1.17
CA GLY A 101 -2.48 -12.61 0.62
C GLY A 101 -2.78 -13.73 1.61
N GLY A 102 -2.40 -13.56 2.88
CA GLY A 102 -2.68 -14.53 3.93
C GLY A 102 -4.17 -14.64 4.23
N PHE A 103 -4.86 -13.51 4.37
CA PHE A 103 -6.29 -13.49 4.67
C PHE A 103 -7.14 -14.09 3.54
N PHE A 104 -6.98 -13.59 2.31
CA PHE A 104 -7.77 -14.08 1.17
C PHE A 104 -7.39 -15.51 0.80
N GLY A 105 -6.11 -15.88 0.88
CA GLY A 105 -5.66 -17.25 0.67
C GLY A 105 -6.29 -18.23 1.66
N ALA A 106 -6.30 -17.89 2.96
CA ALA A 106 -6.93 -18.71 4.00
C ALA A 106 -8.46 -18.79 3.86
N LEU A 107 -9.10 -17.67 3.50
CA LEU A 107 -10.54 -17.62 3.23
C LEU A 107 -10.92 -18.58 2.09
N TRP A 108 -10.24 -18.49 0.95
CA TRP A 108 -10.50 -19.36 -0.19
C TRP A 108 -10.21 -20.83 0.11
N LEU A 109 -9.14 -21.12 0.84
CA LEU A 109 -8.83 -22.49 1.27
C LEU A 109 -9.94 -23.06 2.16
N THR A 110 -10.44 -22.26 3.11
CA THR A 110 -11.53 -22.67 4.02
C THR A 110 -12.83 -22.93 3.24
N LEU A 111 -13.21 -22.03 2.34
CA LEU A 111 -14.40 -22.19 1.50
C LEU A 111 -14.30 -23.43 0.61
N LEU A 112 -13.11 -23.72 0.06
CA LEU A 112 -12.88 -24.90 -0.76
C LEU A 112 -13.02 -26.19 0.07
N VAL A 113 -12.49 -26.24 1.28
CA VAL A 113 -12.64 -27.39 2.18
C VAL A 113 -14.11 -27.61 2.56
N LEU A 114 -14.84 -26.54 2.92
CA LEU A 114 -16.27 -26.63 3.23
C LEU A 114 -17.10 -27.12 2.03
N LEU A 115 -16.79 -26.63 0.83
CA LEU A 115 -17.43 -27.09 -0.41
C LEU A 115 -17.20 -28.58 -0.65
N LEU A 116 -15.96 -29.05 -0.48
CA LEU A 116 -15.63 -30.47 -0.62
C LEU A 116 -16.39 -31.31 0.41
N ILE A 117 -16.40 -30.92 1.68
CA ILE A 117 -17.17 -31.60 2.73
C ILE A 117 -18.65 -31.66 2.37
N ALA A 118 -19.23 -30.56 1.91
CA ALA A 118 -20.62 -30.50 1.48
C ALA A 118 -20.87 -31.50 0.33
N ILE A 119 -20.02 -31.52 -0.70
CA ILE A 119 -20.14 -32.46 -1.83
C ILE A 119 -20.08 -33.91 -1.33
N PHE A 120 -19.08 -34.27 -0.49
CA PHE A 120 -18.94 -35.63 0.03
C PHE A 120 -20.09 -36.05 0.96
N SER A 121 -20.68 -35.10 1.70
CA SER A 121 -21.83 -35.37 2.57
C SER A 121 -23.12 -35.69 1.79
N GLN A 122 -23.21 -35.24 0.54
CA GLN A 122 -24.36 -35.47 -0.34
C GLN A 122 -24.21 -36.77 -1.15
N VAL A 123 -23.02 -37.39 -1.19
CA VAL A 123 -22.83 -38.69 -1.85
C VAL A 123 -23.52 -39.76 -1.00
N PRO A 124 -24.60 -40.40 -1.48
CA PRO A 124 -25.26 -41.47 -0.75
C PRO A 124 -24.24 -42.59 -0.52
N ARG A 125 -23.98 -42.94 0.73
CA ARG A 125 -23.18 -44.13 1.04
C ARG A 125 -24.04 -45.34 0.66
N ALA A 126 -23.70 -45.97 -0.46
CA ALA A 126 -24.27 -47.25 -0.88
C ALA A 126 -23.84 -48.38 0.06
#